data_AF-A0A9D0VDR0-F1
#
_entry.id   AF-A0A9D0VDR0-F1
#
_cell.length_a   1.000
_cell.length_b   1.000
_cell.length_c   1.000
_cell.angle_alpha   90.00
_cell.angle_beta   90.00
_cell.angle_gamma   90.00
#
_symmetry.space_group_name_H-M   'P 1'
#
loop_
_entity.id
_entity.type
_entity.pdbx_description
1 polymer ?
#
loop_
_entity_poly.entity_id
_entity_poly.type
_entity_poly.pdbx_seq_one_letter_code
_entity_poly.pdbx_strand_id
1 'polypeptide(L)'
;MRTPTIWVVLGALGCSNDIQVAEKQNTAPAAAIQAPTSGSSYDTTEVIDFVGLVSDSNGLDDIVNVFWASSIDGELADIDSAEPDADGQTRLSILLSEGNHAITLTVTDSAGSIGEDSLNLSVGAAQQAPIVTIDEPINFQETYPGAEVDLIGVISDGQQSANTLVATWTVLANSTLDVVDSFVAPPTAAGTTQGTWIAGTQGNYKIQLSAGDDDGNLTTEEVFVVVVDPSFSDLDGDGYAPATGDCDDADADINPDADETCGDLTDHDCNNVI
;
A
#
# COMPACT_ATOMS: atom_id res chain seq x y z
N MET A 1 112.82 -17.80 46.66
CA MET A 1 112.12 -16.73 45.90
C MET A 1 111.79 -17.25 44.51
N ARG A 2 110.50 -17.52 44.24
CA ARG A 2 109.84 -17.52 42.92
C ARG A 2 108.36 -17.84 43.16
N THR A 3 107.51 -16.84 42.97
CA THR A 3 106.04 -16.88 43.03
C THR A 3 105.45 -17.42 41.72
N PRO A 4 104.31 -18.14 41.72
CA PRO A 4 103.54 -18.37 40.51
C PRO A 4 102.33 -17.42 40.44
N THR A 5 102.14 -16.89 39.23
CA THR A 5 101.15 -15.91 38.82
C THR A 5 99.78 -16.55 38.65
N ILE A 6 98.74 -15.95 39.25
CA ILE A 6 97.33 -16.33 39.09
C ILE A 6 96.76 -15.61 37.87
N TRP A 7 96.14 -16.37 36.96
CA TRP A 7 95.33 -15.83 35.86
C TRP A 7 93.92 -15.50 36.37
N VAL A 8 93.50 -14.25 36.19
CA VAL A 8 92.12 -13.81 36.42
C VAL A 8 91.44 -13.72 35.05
N VAL A 9 90.46 -14.59 34.82
CA VAL A 9 89.53 -14.50 33.68
C VAL A 9 88.41 -13.55 34.08
N LEU A 10 88.36 -12.39 33.43
CA LEU A 10 87.33 -11.37 33.64
C LEU A 10 86.13 -11.68 32.73
N GLY A 11 85.06 -12.25 33.31
CA GLY A 11 83.78 -12.44 32.62
C GLY A 11 83.03 -11.13 32.54
N ALA A 12 82.85 -10.59 31.33
CA ALA A 12 82.00 -9.44 31.08
C ALA A 12 80.52 -9.89 31.16
N LEU A 13 79.83 -9.49 32.24
CA LEU A 13 78.37 -9.50 32.33
C LEU A 13 77.85 -8.40 31.39
N GLY A 14 77.42 -8.78 30.19
CA GLY A 14 76.65 -7.91 29.32
C GLY A 14 75.23 -7.77 29.87
N CYS A 15 74.87 -6.58 30.35
CA CYS A 15 73.49 -6.24 30.65
C CYS A 15 72.71 -6.12 29.33
N SER A 16 71.91 -7.13 29.00
CA SER A 16 70.86 -7.00 27.98
C SER A 16 69.76 -6.13 28.57
N ASN A 17 69.77 -4.84 28.26
CA ASN A 17 68.58 -4.00 28.43
C ASN A 17 67.66 -4.27 27.24
N ASP A 18 66.92 -5.36 27.33
CA ASP A 18 65.82 -5.62 26.43
C ASP A 18 64.68 -4.67 26.83
N ILE A 19 64.50 -3.59 26.07
CA ILE A 19 63.30 -2.77 26.17
C ILE A 19 62.19 -3.64 25.60
N GLN A 20 61.52 -4.37 26.49
CA GLN A 20 60.22 -4.96 26.20
C GLN A 20 59.29 -3.77 25.90
N VAL A 21 59.11 -3.44 24.62
CA VAL A 21 58.00 -2.60 24.19
C VAL A 21 56.78 -3.39 24.61
N ALA A 22 56.17 -3.01 25.73
CA ALA A 22 54.90 -3.59 26.12
C ALA A 22 53.92 -3.24 25.00
N GLU A 23 53.62 -4.21 24.14
CA GLU A 23 52.58 -4.04 23.15
C GLU A 23 51.32 -3.64 23.90
N LYS A 24 50.69 -2.56 23.46
CA LYS A 24 49.43 -2.10 24.02
C LYS A 24 48.47 -3.29 23.94
N GLN A 25 47.99 -3.75 25.10
CA GLN A 25 47.13 -4.92 25.14
C GLN A 25 45.88 -4.66 24.28
N ASN A 26 45.55 -5.61 23.41
CA ASN A 26 44.34 -5.54 22.59
C ASN A 26 43.09 -5.79 23.44
N THR A 27 42.04 -5.01 23.22
CA THR A 27 40.68 -5.26 23.70
C THR A 27 39.77 -5.46 22.51
N ALA A 28 38.90 -6.48 22.55
CA ALA A 28 37.94 -6.66 21.48
C ALA A 28 36.98 -5.45 21.41
N PRO A 29 36.56 -5.06 20.19
CA PRO A 29 35.61 -3.98 20.02
C PRO A 29 34.23 -4.36 20.54
N ALA A 30 33.40 -3.36 20.78
CA ALA A 30 31.98 -3.51 21.07
C ALA A 30 31.15 -2.89 19.95
N ALA A 31 30.12 -3.63 19.53
CA ALA A 31 29.09 -3.20 18.60
C ALA A 31 27.76 -3.10 19.34
N ALA A 32 26.92 -2.12 19.00
CA ALA A 32 25.55 -2.04 19.49
C ALA A 32 24.63 -1.43 18.43
N ILE A 33 23.52 -2.09 18.10
CA ILE A 33 22.52 -1.56 17.17
C ILE A 33 21.55 -0.69 17.98
N GLN A 34 21.46 0.59 17.62
CA GLN A 34 20.63 1.60 18.30
C GLN A 34 19.28 1.81 17.59
N ALA A 35 19.24 1.63 16.28
CA ALA A 35 18.01 1.69 15.48
C ALA A 35 18.11 0.74 14.27
N PRO A 36 16.98 0.15 13.83
CA PRO A 36 15.67 0.16 14.49
C PRO A 36 15.67 -0.67 15.79
N THR A 37 14.54 -0.74 16.48
CA THR A 37 14.38 -1.65 17.62
C THR A 37 14.11 -3.08 17.17
N SER A 38 14.65 -4.06 17.90
CA SER A 38 14.34 -5.47 17.64
C SER A 38 12.83 -5.74 17.77
N GLY A 39 12.27 -6.41 16.77
CA GLY A 39 10.84 -6.70 16.63
C GLY A 39 10.06 -5.69 15.77
N SER A 40 10.70 -4.67 15.21
CA SER A 40 10.06 -3.76 14.26
C SER A 40 9.59 -4.49 13.00
N SER A 41 8.49 -4.00 12.41
CA SER A 41 7.96 -4.48 11.13
C SER A 41 7.96 -3.35 10.11
N TYR A 42 8.30 -3.70 8.88
CA TYR A 42 8.34 -2.82 7.72
C TYR A 42 7.65 -3.48 6.53
N ASP A 43 7.47 -2.75 5.44
CA ASP A 43 7.14 -3.32 4.13
C ASP A 43 8.28 -3.15 3.10
N THR A 44 8.23 -3.91 2.00
CA THR A 44 9.26 -3.89 0.95
C THR A 44 9.49 -2.54 0.25
N THR A 45 8.66 -1.52 0.51
CA THR A 45 8.82 -0.16 -0.03
C THR A 45 9.35 0.84 1.01
N GLU A 46 9.44 0.44 2.27
CA GLU A 46 9.95 1.27 3.36
C GLU A 46 11.47 1.16 3.47
N VAL A 47 12.16 2.29 3.30
CA VAL A 47 13.60 2.39 3.56
C VAL A 47 13.83 2.32 5.06
N ILE A 48 14.68 1.39 5.49
CA ILE A 48 15.01 1.18 6.91
C ILE A 48 16.33 1.88 7.21
N ASP A 49 16.28 2.77 8.20
CA ASP A 49 17.47 3.46 8.73
C ASP A 49 18.06 2.68 9.91
N PHE A 50 19.24 2.11 9.68
CA PHE A 50 20.07 1.49 10.71
C PHE A 50 21.04 2.49 11.30
N VAL A 51 21.17 2.44 12.63
CA VAL A 51 22.18 3.19 13.38
C VAL A 51 22.86 2.23 14.33
N GLY A 52 24.17 2.06 14.16
CA GLY A 52 25.03 1.28 15.05
C GLY A 52 26.02 2.17 15.79
N LEU A 53 26.43 1.73 16.96
CA LEU A 53 27.51 2.32 17.74
C LEU A 53 28.67 1.32 17.80
N VAL A 54 29.84 1.79 17.40
CA VAL A 54 31.12 1.09 17.47
C VAL A 54 31.94 1.75 18.56
N SER A 55 32.56 0.94 19.42
CA SER A 55 33.47 1.44 20.44
C SER A 55 34.60 0.46 20.71
N ASP A 56 35.80 0.98 20.96
CA ASP A 56 36.96 0.19 21.34
C ASP A 56 37.82 1.00 22.32
N SER A 57 38.38 0.33 23.34
CA SER A 57 39.28 0.99 24.30
C SER A 57 40.68 1.23 23.73
N ASN A 58 41.04 0.51 22.66
CA ASN A 58 42.23 0.75 21.86
C ASN A 58 42.10 1.98 20.95
N GLY A 59 40.88 2.44 20.68
CA GLY A 59 40.57 3.59 19.84
C GLY A 59 39.81 3.18 18.57
N LEU A 60 39.02 4.09 18.00
CA LEU A 60 38.29 3.82 16.75
C LEU A 60 39.23 3.68 15.55
N ASP A 61 40.44 4.23 15.63
CA ASP A 61 41.51 4.07 14.63
C ASP A 61 42.08 2.65 14.58
N ASP A 62 41.78 1.81 15.57
CA ASP A 62 42.15 0.39 15.61
C ASP A 62 41.12 -0.50 14.89
N ILE A 63 39.95 0.04 14.53
CA ILE A 63 38.91 -0.70 13.80
C ILE A 63 39.30 -0.81 12.33
N VAL A 64 39.29 -2.03 11.81
CA VAL A 64 39.67 -2.31 10.41
C VAL A 64 38.50 -2.73 9.54
N ASN A 65 37.39 -3.18 10.14
CA ASN A 65 36.21 -3.59 9.40
C ASN A 65 34.94 -3.37 10.22
N VAL A 66 33.91 -2.81 9.58
CA VAL A 66 32.54 -2.74 10.10
C VAL A 66 31.63 -3.32 9.03
N PHE A 67 30.81 -4.29 9.42
CA PHE A 67 30.05 -5.10 8.48
C PHE A 67 28.60 -5.24 8.94
N TRP A 68 27.67 -4.86 8.07
CA TRP A 68 26.24 -5.04 8.26
C TRP A 68 25.74 -6.17 7.37
N ALA A 69 25.03 -7.12 7.96
CA ALA A 69 24.47 -8.24 7.23
C ALA A 69 23.03 -8.54 7.64
N SER A 70 22.25 -8.99 6.67
CA SER A 70 20.96 -9.64 6.86
C SER A 70 21.10 -11.15 6.66
N SER A 71 20.37 -11.92 7.46
CA SER A 71 20.21 -13.36 7.27
C SER A 71 19.57 -13.77 5.94
N ILE A 72 18.91 -12.85 5.23
CA ILE A 72 18.24 -13.10 3.95
C ILE A 72 18.99 -12.42 2.82
N ASP A 73 19.21 -11.11 2.91
CA ASP A 73 19.80 -10.32 1.82
C ASP A 73 21.33 -10.37 1.79
N GLY A 74 21.96 -10.92 2.83
CA GLY A 74 23.41 -10.97 2.94
C GLY A 74 24.00 -9.61 3.33
N GLU A 75 25.13 -9.25 2.74
CA GLU A 75 25.83 -7.98 3.00
C GLU A 75 24.96 -6.78 2.60
N LEU A 76 24.75 -5.84 3.53
CA LEU A 76 23.85 -4.71 3.35
C LEU A 76 24.56 -3.38 3.06
N ALA A 77 25.84 -3.29 3.39
CA ALA A 77 26.67 -2.11 3.17
C ALA A 77 28.02 -2.56 2.63
N ASP A 78 28.60 -1.79 1.72
CA ASP A 78 30.02 -1.90 1.45
C ASP A 78 30.84 -1.29 2.60
N ILE A 79 32.13 -1.60 2.63
CA ILE A 79 33.03 -1.21 3.71
C ILE A 79 33.10 0.31 3.91
N ASP A 80 32.98 1.09 2.82
CA ASP A 80 33.06 2.55 2.85
C ASP A 80 31.78 3.18 3.41
N SER A 81 30.60 2.56 3.19
CA SER A 81 29.33 3.04 3.72
C SER A 81 29.09 2.64 5.18
N ALA A 82 29.86 1.68 5.69
CA ALA A 82 29.74 1.18 7.07
C ALA A 82 30.73 1.84 8.05
N GLU A 83 31.66 2.68 7.58
CA GLU A 83 32.70 3.28 8.43
C GLU A 83 32.06 4.14 9.54
N PRO A 84 32.47 3.98 10.82
CA PRO A 84 31.94 4.77 11.91
C PRO A 84 32.47 6.20 11.85
N ASP A 85 31.62 7.17 12.20
CA ASP A 85 32.02 8.56 12.33
C ASP A 85 32.93 8.81 13.55
N ALA A 86 33.32 10.07 13.77
CA ALA A 86 34.19 10.45 14.89
C ALA A 86 33.58 10.16 16.28
N ASP A 87 32.26 9.98 16.37
CA ASP A 87 31.53 9.62 17.59
C ASP A 87 31.26 8.09 17.66
N GLY A 88 31.79 7.31 16.72
CA GLY A 88 31.63 5.85 16.65
C GLY A 88 30.33 5.39 16.00
N GLN A 89 29.55 6.28 15.37
CA GLN A 89 28.27 5.88 14.76
C GLN A 89 28.46 5.43 13.32
N THR A 90 27.91 4.26 12.99
CA THR A 90 27.75 3.75 11.62
C THR A 90 26.28 3.82 11.24
N ARG A 91 25.97 4.19 9.99
CA ARG A 91 24.61 4.44 9.51
C ARG A 91 24.39 3.84 8.14
N LEU A 92 23.24 3.21 7.94
CA LEU A 92 22.85 2.58 6.68
C LEU A 92 21.36 2.79 6.43
N SER A 93 20.99 3.16 5.20
CA SER A 93 19.59 3.25 4.77
C SER A 93 19.38 2.29 3.60
N ILE A 94 18.53 1.27 3.76
CA ILE A 94 18.36 0.22 2.75
C ILE A 94 16.92 -0.31 2.69
N LEU A 95 16.52 -0.80 1.52
CA LEU A 95 15.33 -1.63 1.33
C LEU A 95 15.72 -3.09 1.49
N LEU A 96 14.98 -3.83 2.30
CA LEU A 96 15.18 -5.26 2.49
C LEU A 96 14.14 -6.06 1.70
N SER A 97 14.47 -7.29 1.33
CA SER A 97 13.51 -8.20 0.70
C SER A 97 12.44 -8.65 1.70
N GLU A 98 11.38 -9.31 1.22
CA GLU A 98 10.33 -9.82 2.11
C GLU A 98 10.87 -10.96 2.99
N GLY A 99 10.60 -10.91 4.29
CA GLY A 99 10.89 -12.00 5.21
C GLY A 99 11.19 -11.55 6.64
N ASN A 100 11.59 -12.52 7.48
CA ASN A 100 12.09 -12.26 8.83
C ASN A 100 13.61 -12.18 8.79
N HIS A 101 14.17 -11.00 9.01
CA HIS A 101 15.61 -10.75 8.96
C HIS A 101 16.18 -10.75 10.37
N ALA A 102 17.29 -11.46 10.56
CA ALA A 102 18.25 -11.14 11.60
C ALA A 102 19.30 -10.19 11.00
N ILE A 103 19.39 -8.98 11.55
CA ILE A 103 20.38 -7.99 11.16
C ILE A 103 21.53 -8.06 12.15
N THR A 104 22.74 -8.27 11.65
CA THR A 104 23.96 -8.38 12.44
C THR A 104 24.90 -7.24 12.08
N LEU A 105 25.40 -6.55 13.10
CA LEU A 105 26.52 -5.63 13.01
C LEU A 105 27.76 -6.32 13.58
N THR A 106 28.78 -6.52 12.75
CA THR A 106 30.06 -7.12 13.14
C THR A 106 31.16 -6.08 13.00
N VAL A 107 31.96 -5.91 14.05
CA VAL A 107 33.11 -5.00 14.09
C VAL A 107 34.37 -5.81 14.35
N THR A 108 35.44 -5.56 13.57
CA THR A 108 36.74 -6.23 13.73
C THR A 108 37.86 -5.22 13.91
N ASP A 109 38.72 -5.44 14.91
CA ASP A 109 39.92 -4.62 15.17
C ASP A 109 41.15 -5.11 14.38
N SER A 110 42.25 -4.36 14.43
CA SER A 110 43.50 -4.67 13.72
C SER A 110 44.19 -5.96 14.18
N ALA A 111 43.87 -6.44 15.38
CA ALA A 111 44.31 -7.72 15.91
C ALA A 111 43.39 -8.89 15.51
N GLY A 112 42.28 -8.61 14.81
CA GLY A 112 41.29 -9.58 14.35
C GLY A 112 40.27 -10.00 15.41
N SER A 113 40.18 -9.30 16.54
CA SER A 113 39.13 -9.56 17.53
C SER A 113 37.82 -8.95 17.07
N ILE A 114 36.71 -9.59 17.47
CA ILE A 114 35.38 -9.31 16.94
C ILE A 114 34.42 -8.92 18.07
N GLY A 115 33.62 -7.88 17.80
CA GLY A 115 32.42 -7.51 18.55
C GLY A 115 31.19 -7.58 17.64
N GLU A 116 30.07 -8.08 18.16
CA GLU A 116 28.83 -8.23 17.39
C GLU A 116 27.61 -7.80 18.20
N ASP A 117 26.59 -7.31 17.49
CA ASP A 117 25.23 -7.18 17.99
C ASP A 117 24.22 -7.56 16.90
N SER A 118 23.04 -8.01 17.30
CA SER A 118 22.01 -8.44 16.36
C SER A 118 20.60 -8.06 16.81
N LEU A 119 19.74 -7.74 15.84
CA LEU A 119 18.31 -7.57 16.04
C LEU A 119 17.51 -8.40 15.05
N ASN A 120 16.25 -8.66 15.38
CA ASN A 120 15.32 -9.25 14.44
C ASN A 120 14.32 -8.19 13.97
N LEU A 121 13.93 -8.22 12.71
CA LEU A 121 12.82 -7.45 12.17
C LEU A 121 12.07 -8.26 11.11
N SER A 122 10.85 -7.84 10.77
CA SER A 122 10.07 -8.42 9.68
C SER A 122 9.84 -7.40 8.58
N VAL A 123 9.87 -7.86 7.34
CA VAL A 123 9.56 -7.09 6.15
C VAL A 123 8.45 -7.83 5.42
N GLY A 124 7.26 -7.26 5.40
CA GLY A 124 6.11 -7.78 4.65
C GLY A 124 6.11 -7.27 3.21
N ALA A 125 5.27 -7.87 2.37
CA ALA A 125 4.97 -7.30 1.05
C ALA A 125 4.43 -5.86 1.20
N ALA A 126 4.69 -5.01 0.22
CA ALA A 126 4.07 -3.68 0.15
C ALA A 126 2.55 -3.84 0.20
N GLN A 127 1.84 -3.05 1.01
CA GLN A 127 0.37 -3.09 1.02
C GLN A 127 -0.19 -2.53 -0.30
N GLN A 128 -1.23 -3.14 -0.86
CA GLN A 128 -1.92 -2.59 -2.03
C GLN A 128 -3.37 -2.37 -1.67
N ALA A 129 -3.93 -1.26 -2.16
CA ALA A 129 -5.36 -1.03 -2.05
C ALA A 129 -6.13 -1.90 -3.05
N PRO A 130 -7.39 -2.25 -2.74
CA PRO A 130 -8.26 -2.93 -3.69
C PRO A 130 -8.43 -2.13 -4.98
N ILE A 131 -8.60 -2.83 -6.09
CA ILE A 131 -9.03 -2.26 -7.37
C ILE A 131 -10.53 -2.45 -7.47
N VAL A 132 -11.25 -1.37 -7.79
CA VAL A 132 -12.71 -1.35 -7.90
C VAL A 132 -13.10 -0.88 -9.30
N THR A 133 -14.07 -1.56 -9.89
CA THR A 133 -14.70 -1.16 -11.15
C THR A 133 -16.21 -1.33 -11.04
N ILE A 134 -16.95 -0.41 -11.66
CA ILE A 134 -18.41 -0.48 -11.80
C ILE A 134 -18.69 -0.79 -13.27
N ASP A 135 -19.30 -1.95 -13.52
CA ASP A 135 -19.72 -2.39 -14.86
C ASP A 135 -21.14 -1.91 -15.16
N GLU A 136 -22.03 -1.97 -14.16
CA GLU A 136 -23.38 -1.42 -14.21
C GLU A 136 -23.70 -0.67 -12.91
N PRO A 137 -24.38 0.47 -12.98
CA PRO A 137 -24.86 1.12 -14.19
C PRO A 137 -23.73 1.80 -14.96
N ILE A 138 -23.88 1.95 -16.28
CA ILE A 138 -22.96 2.80 -17.05
C ILE A 138 -23.13 4.29 -16.67
N ASN A 139 -22.06 5.06 -16.87
CA ASN A 139 -22.08 6.48 -16.53
C ASN A 139 -23.11 7.25 -17.38
N PHE A 140 -23.94 8.04 -16.69
CA PHE A 140 -25.08 8.78 -17.22
C PHE A 140 -26.20 7.89 -17.78
N GLN A 141 -26.35 6.65 -17.29
CA GLN A 141 -27.53 5.84 -17.58
C GLN A 141 -28.80 6.62 -17.21
N GLU A 142 -29.77 6.64 -18.12
CA GLU A 142 -31.10 7.19 -17.87
C GLU A 142 -32.05 6.10 -17.36
N THR A 143 -32.92 6.47 -16.44
CA THR A 143 -33.95 5.60 -15.88
C THR A 143 -35.16 6.41 -15.40
N TYR A 144 -36.21 5.73 -14.96
CA TYR A 144 -37.45 6.35 -14.51
C TYR A 144 -37.71 6.05 -13.02
N PRO A 145 -38.47 6.90 -12.31
CA PRO A 145 -38.84 6.65 -10.93
C PRO A 145 -39.48 5.27 -10.72
N GLY A 146 -38.99 4.54 -9.73
CA GLY A 146 -39.45 3.19 -9.38
C GLY A 146 -38.85 2.06 -10.23
N ALA A 147 -38.06 2.36 -11.26
CA ALA A 147 -37.34 1.34 -12.03
C ALA A 147 -36.22 0.71 -11.20
N GLU A 148 -35.95 -0.58 -11.44
CA GLU A 148 -34.81 -1.27 -10.85
C GLU A 148 -33.55 -0.94 -11.66
N VAL A 149 -32.47 -0.58 -10.96
CA VAL A 149 -31.14 -0.34 -11.52
C VAL A 149 -30.22 -1.40 -10.96
N ASP A 150 -29.68 -2.24 -11.84
CA ASP A 150 -28.69 -3.24 -11.49
C ASP A 150 -27.36 -2.57 -11.13
N LEU A 151 -26.78 -2.98 -10.01
CA LEU A 151 -25.49 -2.53 -9.54
C LEU A 151 -24.52 -3.71 -9.64
N ILE A 152 -23.61 -3.68 -10.60
CA ILE A 152 -22.64 -4.74 -10.85
C ILE A 152 -21.26 -4.13 -10.89
N GLY A 153 -20.35 -4.68 -10.09
CA GLY A 153 -18.97 -4.26 -10.07
C GLY A 153 -18.02 -5.43 -9.89
N VAL A 154 -16.76 -5.19 -10.22
CA VAL A 154 -15.67 -6.15 -9.99
C VAL A 154 -14.66 -5.51 -9.07
N ILE A 155 -14.31 -6.27 -8.02
CA ILE A 155 -13.34 -5.90 -7.01
C ILE A 155 -12.24 -6.96 -6.99
N SER A 156 -10.99 -6.54 -7.03
CA SER A 156 -9.83 -7.43 -6.93
C SER A 156 -8.76 -6.81 -6.04
N ASP A 157 -7.98 -7.64 -5.37
CA ASP A 157 -6.85 -7.20 -4.56
C ASP A 157 -5.65 -8.12 -4.81
N GLY A 158 -4.43 -7.57 -4.74
CA GLY A 158 -3.19 -8.30 -5.03
C GLY A 158 -2.69 -9.17 -3.88
N GLN A 159 -3.05 -8.86 -2.64
CA GLN A 159 -2.63 -9.56 -1.42
C GLN A 159 -3.78 -10.32 -0.78
N GLN A 160 -5.01 -9.87 -1.00
CA GLN A 160 -6.19 -10.40 -0.36
C GLN A 160 -7.12 -11.11 -1.36
N SER A 161 -7.71 -12.22 -0.90
CA SER A 161 -8.72 -12.91 -1.71
C SER A 161 -9.97 -12.03 -1.84
N ALA A 162 -10.48 -11.86 -3.06
CA ALA A 162 -11.56 -10.92 -3.31
C ALA A 162 -12.77 -11.11 -2.37
N ASN A 163 -13.20 -12.36 -2.13
CA ASN A 163 -14.35 -12.67 -1.27
C ASN A 163 -14.17 -12.42 0.23
N THR A 164 -13.00 -11.94 0.68
CA THR A 164 -12.80 -11.47 2.06
C THR A 164 -12.80 -9.95 2.16
N LEU A 165 -12.79 -9.23 1.03
CA LEU A 165 -12.88 -7.77 1.00
C LEU A 165 -14.26 -7.29 1.47
N VAL A 166 -14.28 -6.12 2.09
CA VAL A 166 -15.53 -5.47 2.52
C VAL A 166 -15.93 -4.47 1.44
N ALA A 167 -17.09 -4.69 0.81
CA ALA A 167 -17.59 -3.84 -0.26
C ALA A 167 -18.95 -3.23 0.08
N THR A 168 -19.09 -1.93 -0.15
CA THR A 168 -20.29 -1.15 0.14
C THR A 168 -20.71 -0.37 -1.09
N TRP A 169 -21.97 -0.53 -1.47
CA TRP A 169 -22.63 0.35 -2.43
C TRP A 169 -23.28 1.50 -1.68
N THR A 170 -23.14 2.71 -2.20
CA THR A 170 -23.78 3.92 -1.67
C THR A 170 -24.38 4.71 -2.81
N VAL A 171 -25.66 5.05 -2.67
CA VAL A 171 -26.39 5.91 -3.60
C VAL A 171 -26.56 7.26 -2.94
N LEU A 172 -26.11 8.33 -3.60
CA LEU A 172 -26.25 9.69 -3.12
C LEU A 172 -27.08 10.52 -4.09
N ALA A 173 -27.90 11.43 -3.56
CA ALA A 173 -28.46 12.50 -4.37
C ALA A 173 -27.32 13.42 -4.81
N ASN A 174 -27.06 13.56 -6.11
CA ASN A 174 -25.85 14.23 -6.60
C ASN A 174 -25.80 15.73 -6.22
N SER A 175 -26.95 16.37 -6.06
CA SER A 175 -27.04 17.80 -5.72
C SER A 175 -26.77 18.11 -4.24
N THR A 176 -27.24 17.25 -3.32
CA THR A 176 -27.11 17.46 -1.88
C THR A 176 -26.03 16.60 -1.23
N LEU A 177 -25.59 15.54 -1.93
CA LEU A 177 -24.74 14.48 -1.43
C LEU A 177 -25.31 13.74 -0.22
N ASP A 178 -26.63 13.82 -0.03
CA ASP A 178 -27.31 13.02 0.99
C ASP A 178 -27.31 11.56 0.56
N VAL A 179 -27.01 10.66 1.49
CA VAL A 179 -27.12 9.22 1.28
C VAL A 179 -28.59 8.86 1.15
N VAL A 180 -28.97 8.36 -0.02
CA VAL A 180 -30.31 7.89 -0.36
C VAL A 180 -30.45 6.40 -0.02
N ASP A 181 -29.42 5.62 -0.33
CA ASP A 181 -29.34 4.20 -0.02
C ASP A 181 -27.89 3.79 0.24
N SER A 182 -27.69 2.77 1.07
CA SER A 182 -26.37 2.20 1.32
C SER A 182 -26.48 0.78 1.85
N PHE A 183 -25.72 -0.13 1.26
CA PHE A 183 -25.72 -1.52 1.69
C PHE A 183 -24.36 -2.18 1.43
N VAL A 184 -24.05 -3.19 2.24
CA VAL A 184 -22.84 -4.00 2.10
C VAL A 184 -23.14 -5.17 1.17
N ALA A 185 -22.33 -5.34 0.12
CA ALA A 185 -22.43 -6.43 -0.83
C ALA A 185 -21.02 -7.01 -1.07
N PRO A 186 -20.57 -7.98 -0.26
CA PRO A 186 -19.24 -8.56 -0.41
C PRO A 186 -19.10 -9.21 -1.79
N PRO A 187 -17.94 -9.07 -2.46
CA PRO A 187 -17.73 -9.73 -3.73
C PRO A 187 -17.64 -11.24 -3.58
N THR A 188 -17.89 -11.96 -4.67
CA THR A 188 -17.67 -13.40 -4.79
C THR A 188 -16.18 -13.73 -4.87
N ALA A 189 -15.83 -15.02 -4.87
CA ALA A 189 -14.44 -15.44 -5.07
C ALA A 189 -13.87 -15.05 -6.45
N ALA A 190 -14.74 -14.75 -7.42
CA ALA A 190 -14.35 -14.22 -8.73
C ALA A 190 -14.23 -12.68 -8.76
N GLY A 191 -14.47 -12.00 -7.63
CA GLY A 191 -14.39 -10.53 -7.53
C GLY A 191 -15.69 -9.80 -7.85
N THR A 192 -16.70 -10.46 -8.40
CA THR A 192 -17.98 -9.81 -8.72
C THR A 192 -18.78 -9.49 -7.46
N THR A 193 -19.22 -8.23 -7.32
CA THR A 193 -20.23 -7.79 -6.36
C THR A 193 -21.48 -7.33 -7.10
N GLN A 194 -22.66 -7.59 -6.53
CA GLN A 194 -23.94 -7.27 -7.14
C GLN A 194 -24.93 -6.72 -6.11
N GLY A 195 -25.80 -5.84 -6.57
CA GLY A 195 -26.94 -5.32 -5.83
C GLY A 195 -27.98 -4.73 -6.78
N THR A 196 -29.05 -4.21 -6.21
CA THR A 196 -30.11 -3.55 -6.97
C THR A 196 -30.51 -2.29 -6.21
N TRP A 197 -30.66 -1.19 -6.93
CA TRP A 197 -31.21 0.06 -6.41
C TRP A 197 -32.53 0.37 -7.11
N ILE A 198 -33.55 0.78 -6.35
CA ILE A 198 -34.81 1.25 -6.92
C ILE A 198 -34.72 2.76 -7.12
N ALA A 199 -34.79 3.20 -8.37
CA ALA A 199 -34.68 4.61 -8.74
C ALA A 199 -35.69 5.47 -7.99
N GLY A 200 -35.19 6.54 -7.36
CA GLY A 200 -36.00 7.46 -6.57
C GLY A 200 -36.81 8.44 -7.42
N THR A 201 -37.03 9.63 -6.88
CA THR A 201 -37.66 10.73 -7.64
C THR A 201 -36.74 11.21 -8.77
N GLN A 202 -37.28 12.01 -9.69
CA GLN A 202 -36.49 12.68 -10.73
C GLN A 202 -35.27 13.41 -10.14
N GLY A 203 -34.11 13.23 -10.76
CA GLY A 203 -32.88 13.86 -10.34
C GLY A 203 -31.63 13.09 -10.76
N ASN A 204 -30.47 13.67 -10.49
CA ASN A 204 -29.19 13.02 -10.73
C ASN A 204 -28.74 12.32 -9.45
N TYR A 205 -28.33 11.07 -9.59
CA TYR A 205 -27.83 10.23 -8.52
C TYR A 205 -26.38 9.86 -8.79
N LYS A 206 -25.61 9.76 -7.71
CA LYS A 206 -24.23 9.29 -7.74
C LYS A 206 -24.18 7.92 -7.09
N ILE A 207 -23.78 6.93 -7.85
CA ILE A 207 -23.59 5.56 -7.37
C ILE A 207 -22.11 5.40 -7.06
N GLN A 208 -21.80 5.01 -5.84
CA GLN A 208 -20.44 4.74 -5.39
C GLN A 208 -20.30 3.28 -4.99
N LEU A 209 -19.23 2.64 -5.43
CA LEU A 209 -18.79 1.34 -4.93
C LEU A 209 -17.47 1.56 -4.20
N SER A 210 -17.45 1.22 -2.92
CA SER A 210 -16.27 1.33 -2.06
C SER A 210 -15.84 -0.05 -1.59
N ALA A 211 -14.55 -0.35 -1.65
CA ALA A 211 -13.98 -1.61 -1.19
C ALA A 211 -12.75 -1.40 -0.32
N GLY A 212 -12.70 -2.07 0.83
CA GLY A 212 -11.57 -2.07 1.74
C GLY A 212 -11.01 -3.47 2.02
N ASP A 213 -9.70 -3.53 2.25
CA ASP A 213 -8.96 -4.72 2.67
C ASP A 213 -8.78 -4.80 4.20
N ASP A 214 -8.11 -5.84 4.69
CA ASP A 214 -7.83 -6.04 6.12
C ASP A 214 -6.67 -5.19 6.66
N ASP A 215 -5.86 -4.63 5.76
CA ASP A 215 -4.81 -3.66 6.05
C ASP A 215 -5.34 -2.22 6.21
N GLY A 216 -6.62 -2.00 5.89
CA GLY A 216 -7.32 -0.73 6.04
C GLY A 216 -7.19 0.20 4.83
N ASN A 217 -6.66 -0.27 3.71
CA ASN A 217 -6.69 0.48 2.46
C ASN A 217 -8.11 0.49 1.90
N LEU A 218 -8.49 1.61 1.26
CA LEU A 218 -9.83 1.85 0.75
C LEU A 218 -9.76 2.45 -0.65
N THR A 219 -10.50 1.85 -1.58
CA THR A 219 -10.70 2.39 -2.93
C THR A 219 -12.18 2.61 -3.17
N THR A 220 -12.51 3.70 -3.86
CA THR A 220 -13.90 4.03 -4.23
C THR A 220 -13.96 4.41 -5.69
N GLU A 221 -14.94 3.86 -6.39
CA GLU A 221 -15.29 4.20 -7.78
C GLU A 221 -16.70 4.80 -7.81
N GLU A 222 -16.99 5.65 -8.80
CA GLU A 222 -18.30 6.29 -8.92
C GLU A 222 -18.79 6.43 -10.37
N VAL A 223 -20.12 6.32 -10.53
CA VAL A 223 -20.85 6.56 -11.78
C VAL A 223 -22.11 7.39 -11.50
N PHE A 224 -22.65 8.05 -12.52
CA PHE A 224 -23.87 8.85 -12.40
C PHE A 224 -25.05 8.16 -13.07
N VAL A 225 -26.22 8.24 -12.45
CA VAL A 225 -27.50 7.81 -13.03
C VAL A 225 -28.44 9.01 -13.04
N VAL A 226 -29.17 9.19 -14.14
CA VAL A 226 -30.15 10.26 -14.33
C VAL A 226 -31.54 9.65 -14.26
N VAL A 227 -32.32 10.04 -13.26
CA VAL A 227 -33.73 9.69 -13.17
C VAL A 227 -34.54 10.80 -13.84
N VAL A 228 -35.18 10.49 -14.97
CA VAL A 228 -36.00 11.44 -15.75
C VAL A 228 -37.48 11.24 -15.46
N ASP A 229 -38.28 12.29 -15.65
CA ASP A 229 -39.74 12.20 -15.53
C ASP A 229 -40.31 11.62 -16.82
N PRO A 230 -41.01 10.47 -16.78
CA PRO A 230 -41.54 9.84 -17.99
C PRO A 230 -42.53 10.72 -18.74
N SER A 231 -43.20 11.67 -18.08
CA SER A 231 -44.15 12.56 -18.77
C SER A 231 -43.50 13.52 -19.77
N PHE A 232 -42.18 13.69 -19.72
CA PHE A 232 -41.42 14.53 -20.67
C PHE A 232 -40.56 13.72 -21.64
N SER A 233 -40.66 12.39 -21.60
CA SER A 233 -40.03 11.51 -22.59
C SER A 233 -40.99 11.36 -23.76
N ASP A 234 -40.47 11.47 -24.98
CA ASP A 234 -41.15 11.12 -26.23
C ASP A 234 -40.65 9.72 -26.60
N LEU A 235 -41.45 8.69 -26.32
CA LEU A 235 -40.99 7.30 -26.36
C LEU A 235 -41.12 6.66 -27.75
N ASP A 236 -42.07 7.10 -28.56
CA ASP A 236 -42.26 6.60 -29.94
C ASP A 236 -41.64 7.50 -31.02
N GLY A 237 -41.21 8.71 -30.67
CA GLY A 237 -40.43 9.62 -31.50
C GLY A 237 -41.27 10.49 -32.45
N ASP A 238 -42.56 10.70 -32.17
CA ASP A 238 -43.44 11.50 -33.01
C ASP A 238 -43.37 13.02 -32.72
N GLY A 239 -42.66 13.41 -31.67
CA GLY A 239 -42.47 14.80 -31.23
C GLY A 239 -43.42 15.26 -30.13
N TYR A 240 -44.32 14.39 -29.69
CA TYR A 240 -45.19 14.58 -28.54
C TYR A 240 -44.77 13.63 -27.40
N ALA A 241 -44.97 14.12 -26.18
CA ALA A 241 -44.80 13.38 -24.94
C ALA A 241 -46.10 13.51 -24.13
N PRO A 242 -46.31 12.71 -23.06
CA PRO A 242 -47.53 12.78 -22.27
C PRO A 242 -47.81 14.18 -21.69
N ALA A 243 -46.77 14.92 -21.29
CA ALA A 243 -46.90 16.28 -20.78
C ALA A 243 -47.33 17.31 -21.85
N THR A 244 -47.17 16.99 -23.14
CA THR A 244 -47.60 17.84 -24.25
C THR A 244 -48.97 17.46 -24.83
N GLY A 245 -49.62 16.43 -24.27
CA GLY A 245 -50.98 16.04 -24.64
C GLY A 245 -51.09 14.70 -25.36
N ASP A 246 -49.99 13.95 -25.47
CA ASP A 246 -50.01 12.60 -25.99
C ASP A 246 -50.76 11.65 -25.04
N CYS A 247 -51.73 10.92 -25.60
CA CYS A 247 -52.56 9.98 -24.88
C CYS A 247 -52.05 8.53 -24.97
N ASP A 248 -51.14 8.20 -25.89
CA ASP A 248 -50.44 6.92 -25.99
C ASP A 248 -49.02 7.07 -26.57
N ASP A 249 -48.08 7.53 -25.74
CA ASP A 249 -46.64 7.76 -26.02
C ASP A 249 -45.85 6.50 -26.45
N ALA A 250 -46.53 5.37 -26.66
CA ALA A 250 -45.94 4.16 -27.24
C ALA A 250 -46.37 3.94 -28.71
N ASP A 251 -47.23 4.80 -29.26
CA ASP A 251 -47.81 4.70 -30.60
C ASP A 251 -47.76 6.05 -31.33
N ALA A 252 -46.77 6.21 -32.21
CA ALA A 252 -46.53 7.42 -32.98
C ALA A 252 -47.68 7.85 -33.93
N ASP A 253 -48.69 7.00 -34.10
CA ASP A 253 -49.92 7.33 -34.84
C ASP A 253 -51.00 7.97 -33.93
N ILE A 254 -50.79 8.05 -32.61
CA ILE A 254 -51.69 8.62 -31.60
C ILE A 254 -51.02 9.82 -30.93
N ASN A 255 -51.31 11.02 -31.41
CA ASN A 255 -50.78 12.27 -30.86
C ASN A 255 -51.64 13.47 -31.24
N PRO A 256 -51.50 14.63 -30.59
CA PRO A 256 -52.32 15.82 -30.86
C PRO A 256 -52.39 16.33 -32.31
N ASP A 257 -51.46 15.94 -33.19
CA ASP A 257 -51.45 16.31 -34.61
C ASP A 257 -51.94 15.19 -35.55
N ALA A 258 -52.30 14.02 -35.01
CA ALA A 258 -52.75 12.89 -35.80
C ALA A 258 -54.13 13.15 -36.44
N ASP A 259 -54.38 12.50 -37.58
CA ASP A 259 -55.68 12.53 -38.25
C ASP A 259 -56.54 11.34 -37.76
N GLU A 260 -57.81 11.57 -37.43
CA GLU A 260 -58.72 10.50 -37.03
C GLU A 260 -58.94 9.45 -38.14
N THR A 261 -58.74 8.18 -37.79
CA THR A 261 -59.03 7.06 -38.68
C THR A 261 -60.50 6.65 -38.58
N CYS A 262 -61.26 6.89 -39.64
CA CYS A 262 -62.69 6.59 -39.63
C CYS A 262 -62.98 5.08 -39.45
N GLY A 263 -63.56 4.72 -38.31
CA GLY A 263 -64.20 3.43 -38.08
C GLY A 263 -63.40 2.43 -37.23
N ASP A 264 -62.26 2.81 -36.67
CA ASP A 264 -61.51 1.99 -35.71
C ASP A 264 -61.83 2.30 -34.24
N LEU A 265 -62.52 3.41 -33.97
CA LEU A 265 -62.97 3.85 -32.65
C LEU A 265 -61.84 4.29 -31.71
N THR A 266 -60.67 4.60 -32.25
CA THR A 266 -59.54 5.20 -31.51
C THR A 266 -59.60 6.71 -31.66
N ASP A 267 -59.27 7.45 -30.59
CA ASP A 267 -59.09 8.91 -30.55
C ASP A 267 -57.60 9.15 -30.82
N HIS A 268 -57.23 9.36 -32.09
CA HIS A 268 -55.84 9.51 -32.52
C HIS A 268 -55.29 10.88 -32.17
N ASP A 269 -56.12 11.93 -32.25
CA ASP A 269 -55.69 13.31 -32.02
C ASP A 269 -55.79 13.75 -30.55
N CYS A 270 -56.11 12.80 -29.66
CA CYS A 270 -56.22 12.96 -28.22
C CYS A 270 -57.16 14.12 -27.80
N ASN A 271 -58.13 14.51 -28.64
CA ASN A 271 -59.05 15.62 -28.36
C ASN A 271 -60.35 15.16 -27.66
N ASN A 272 -60.47 13.86 -27.39
CA ASN A 272 -61.66 13.19 -26.84
C ASN A 272 -62.88 13.14 -27.79
N VAL A 273 -62.65 13.12 -29.11
CA VAL A 273 -63.66 12.98 -30.18
C VAL A 273 -63.19 11.91 -31.18
N ILE A 274 -64.11 11.01 -31.55
CA ILE A 274 -63.91 9.91 -32.50
C ILE A 274 -64.78 10.15 -33.74
#